data_AF-A0A9P5QKR1-F1
#
_entry.id   AF-A0A9P5QKR1-F1
#
_cell.length_a   1.000
_cell.length_b   1.000
_cell.length_c   1.000
_cell.angle_alpha   90.00
_cell.angle_beta   90.00
_cell.angle_gamma   90.00
#
_symmetry.space_group_name_H-M   'P 1'
#
loop_
_entity.id
_entity.type
_entity.pdbx_description
1 polymer ?
#
loop_
_entity_poly.entity_id
_entity_poly.type
_entity_poly.pdbx_seq_one_letter_code
_entity_poly.pdbx_strand_id
1 'polypeptide(L)'
;MAKTFLPLEAQNRLDLLPKWSLSSESKFSIHSVGNGQNRAIFKEKFTKIFKGSSRKPTLTGPYFPKGTHYSQPTLMSQETLTLQGTVYTFHETKNTNSIITSYIAADPETKSDLRDRINDIIMLFDKSFISLEVVQELVILAKIPDRSVFLHVITQMLKVLKEKPLLASIVVQGMAVAINSCPKEINMDDMQGTYLEILKSLKGNFETVPTEKNDYQLVPLMTALTALLNAMVWEEVPGIDRVNIFNPLINFLDGLKSNDTTVVFLALVAKQALSRIGNDESLAMSVFRRARLAITITGDIAGAISSSDFSKLESAYTNFIAMCDFSVQYEWYLGLAYVDGILERQGWFAFETFVLHSKFKSDVHFLQGICLRLEQIAATQRNEIHDGAIKFLQALATSSIEIVQKTAQPALKRLGVDCGAGPHSKDTTQHLLRTTSNSVVSQGRGDDMPPVWDPIWHATSGSKLLKAVQQNERAKLNLEEIPRRLDGIKQSITSNSAEVKSAVESGFAQQGAQL
;
A
#
# COMPACT_ATOMS: atom_id res chain seq x y z
N MET A 1 -3.53 -41.22 43.20
CA MET A 1 -4.97 -41.44 42.91
C MET A 1 -5.77 -40.49 43.78
N ALA A 2 -6.17 -39.35 43.22
CA ALA A 2 -6.85 -38.29 43.97
C ALA A 2 -8.01 -37.72 43.15
N LYS A 3 -9.09 -37.46 43.88
CA LYS A 3 -10.44 -37.07 43.48
C LYS A 3 -10.51 -35.78 42.66
N THR A 4 -11.42 -35.83 41.69
CA THR A 4 -12.37 -34.81 41.25
C THR A 4 -12.60 -33.65 42.23
N PHE A 5 -12.50 -32.41 41.71
CA PHE A 5 -13.40 -31.27 41.98
C PHE A 5 -13.24 -30.25 40.83
N LEU A 6 -14.26 -30.16 39.96
CA LEU A 6 -14.50 -29.02 39.06
C LEU A 6 -15.56 -28.14 39.75
N PRO A 7 -15.39 -26.81 39.86
CA PRO A 7 -16.40 -25.96 40.44
C PRO A 7 -17.56 -25.71 39.47
N LEU A 8 -18.76 -25.97 39.97
CA LEU A 8 -20.04 -25.43 39.53
C LEU A 8 -20.09 -23.94 39.93
N GLU A 9 -20.23 -23.05 38.94
CA GLU A 9 -20.59 -21.61 38.98
C GLU A 9 -19.82 -20.94 37.82
N ALA A 10 -20.40 -20.58 36.68
CA ALA A 10 -21.49 -19.61 36.56
C ALA A 10 -22.32 -19.91 35.30
N GLN A 11 -23.40 -20.65 35.50
CA GLN A 11 -24.50 -20.84 34.54
C GLN A 11 -25.50 -19.66 34.65
N ASN A 12 -24.97 -18.44 34.73
CA ASN A 12 -25.73 -17.18 34.79
C ASN A 12 -24.93 -16.08 34.09
N ARG A 13 -24.94 -16.07 32.75
CA ARG A 13 -24.58 -14.89 31.94
C ARG A 13 -25.00 -15.01 30.45
N LEU A 14 -26.11 -15.68 30.19
CA LEU A 14 -26.69 -15.79 28.84
C LEU A 14 -27.87 -14.83 28.57
N ASP A 15 -28.13 -13.86 29.45
CA ASP A 15 -29.22 -12.87 29.32
C ASP A 15 -28.77 -11.40 29.24
N LEU A 16 -27.54 -11.11 28.81
CA LEU A 16 -27.05 -9.72 28.62
C LEU A 16 -26.52 -9.46 27.21
N LEU A 17 -27.19 -9.98 26.19
CA LEU A 17 -27.08 -9.43 24.84
C LEU A 17 -28.27 -8.49 24.60
N PRO A 18 -28.05 -7.24 24.16
CA PRO A 18 -29.16 -6.39 23.77
C PRO A 18 -29.85 -7.03 22.56
N LYS A 19 -31.07 -7.50 22.74
CA LYS A 19 -31.97 -7.78 21.62
C LYS A 19 -32.33 -6.44 20.98
N TRP A 20 -31.81 -6.19 19.79
CA TRP A 20 -32.17 -5.01 19.00
C TRP A 20 -33.32 -5.38 18.09
N SER A 21 -34.49 -4.76 18.30
CA SER A 21 -35.59 -4.77 17.33
C SER A 21 -35.65 -3.43 16.63
N LEU A 22 -35.68 -3.43 15.29
CA LEU A 22 -36.03 -2.25 14.50
C LEU A 22 -37.56 -2.13 14.43
N SER A 23 -38.10 -0.95 14.72
CA SER A 23 -39.47 -0.58 14.36
C SER A 23 -39.42 0.50 13.28
N SER A 24 -40.00 0.25 12.11
CA SER A 24 -40.27 1.28 11.12
C SER A 24 -41.71 1.77 11.27
N GLU A 25 -41.91 3.09 11.23
CA GLU A 25 -43.22 3.70 11.00
C GLU A 25 -43.22 4.29 9.59
N SER A 26 -44.05 3.73 8.71
CA SER A 26 -44.26 4.25 7.36
C SER A 26 -45.43 5.23 7.38
N LYS A 27 -45.19 6.50 7.03
CA LYS A 27 -46.27 7.47 6.76
C LYS A 27 -46.34 7.79 5.28
N PHE A 28 -47.51 7.58 4.71
CA PHE A 28 -47.85 7.91 3.34
C PHE A 28 -48.49 9.30 3.29
N SER A 29 -47.97 10.20 2.47
CA SER A 29 -48.57 11.51 2.25
C SER A 29 -48.47 11.89 0.77
N ILE A 30 -49.61 12.25 0.19
CA ILE A 30 -49.71 12.75 -1.18
C ILE A 30 -49.66 14.28 -1.11
N HIS A 31 -48.74 14.89 -1.87
CA HIS A 31 -48.73 16.33 -2.08
C HIS A 31 -49.06 16.63 -3.54
N SER A 32 -50.05 17.49 -3.74
CA SER A 32 -50.34 18.08 -5.04
C SER A 32 -49.35 19.23 -5.26
N VAL A 33 -48.58 19.15 -6.34
CA VAL A 33 -47.76 20.27 -6.81
C VAL A 33 -48.47 20.82 -8.05
N GLY A 34 -48.67 22.14 -8.10
CA GLY A 34 -49.36 22.80 -9.21
C GLY A 34 -48.85 22.33 -10.57
N ASN A 35 -49.79 22.14 -11.50
CA ASN A 35 -49.70 21.48 -12.83
C ASN A 35 -50.14 20.02 -12.92
N GLY A 36 -51.03 19.56 -12.03
CA GLY A 36 -51.76 18.29 -12.22
C GLY A 36 -50.91 17.02 -12.03
N GLN A 37 -49.67 17.15 -11.54
CA GLN A 37 -48.83 16.01 -11.17
C GLN A 37 -48.91 15.76 -9.67
N ASN A 38 -49.57 14.66 -9.28
CA ASN A 38 -49.49 14.14 -7.92
C ASN A 38 -48.20 13.31 -7.78
N ARG A 39 -47.30 13.73 -6.88
CA ARG A 39 -46.10 12.99 -6.53
C ARG A 39 -46.33 12.19 -5.25
N ALA A 40 -46.13 10.87 -5.30
CA ALA A 40 -46.01 10.05 -4.11
C ALA A 40 -44.54 10.10 -3.66
N ILE A 41 -44.30 10.58 -2.43
CA ILE A 41 -42.97 10.62 -1.84
C ILE A 41 -42.99 9.65 -0.66
N PHE A 42 -42.20 8.58 -0.75
CA PHE A 42 -41.91 7.75 0.41
C PHE A 42 -40.86 8.47 1.26
N LYS A 43 -41.26 8.89 2.46
CA LYS A 43 -40.33 9.38 3.48
C LYS A 43 -40.08 8.27 4.47
N GLU A 44 -38.96 7.58 4.34
CA GLU A 44 -38.45 6.75 5.42
C GLU A 44 -37.77 7.64 6.46
N LYS A 45 -38.23 7.52 7.71
CA LYS A 45 -37.63 8.21 8.85
C LYS A 45 -36.85 7.19 9.67
N PHE A 46 -35.53 7.14 9.47
CA PHE A 46 -34.64 6.41 10.37
C PHE A 46 -34.62 7.11 11.73
N THR A 47 -35.00 6.39 12.79
CA THR A 47 -35.12 6.96 14.14
C THR A 47 -33.83 6.87 14.95
N LYS A 48 -32.88 5.98 14.63
CA LYS A 48 -31.53 5.93 15.25
C LYS A 48 -30.44 5.44 14.29
N ILE A 49 -29.27 6.08 14.34
CA ILE A 49 -28.02 5.68 13.67
C ILE A 49 -27.04 5.27 14.77
N PHE A 50 -26.54 4.03 14.75
CA PHE A 50 -25.72 3.50 15.84
C PHE A 50 -24.19 3.59 15.61
N LYS A 51 -23.72 3.93 14.40
CA LYS A 51 -22.33 4.37 14.16
C LYS A 51 -22.16 5.01 12.76
N GLY A 52 -21.59 6.22 12.68
CA GLY A 52 -21.32 6.96 11.43
C GLY A 52 -21.53 8.48 11.57
N SER A 53 -20.74 9.29 10.87
CA SER A 53 -20.64 10.75 11.07
C SER A 53 -21.98 11.50 10.99
N SER A 54 -22.13 12.54 11.81
CA SER A 54 -23.31 13.39 12.07
C SER A 54 -23.89 14.21 10.89
N ARG A 55 -23.72 13.78 9.64
CA ARG A 55 -24.38 14.41 8.48
C ARG A 55 -25.56 13.57 8.02
N LYS A 56 -26.76 14.17 8.01
CA LYS A 56 -27.96 13.58 7.40
C LYS A 56 -27.67 13.22 5.94
N PRO A 57 -27.78 11.94 5.52
CA PRO A 57 -27.73 11.62 4.11
C PRO A 57 -28.95 12.24 3.43
N THR A 58 -28.73 13.03 2.39
CA THR A 58 -29.78 13.40 1.44
C THR A 58 -29.71 12.38 0.32
N LEU A 59 -30.49 11.31 0.43
CA LEU A 59 -30.66 10.34 -0.64
C LEU A 59 -32.07 10.51 -1.21
N THR A 60 -32.13 10.92 -2.47
CA THR A 60 -33.31 10.75 -3.33
C THR A 60 -33.47 9.27 -3.63
N GLY A 61 -34.58 8.68 -3.20
CA GLY A 61 -34.93 7.28 -3.47
C GLY A 61 -35.21 7.00 -4.96
N PRO A 62 -35.35 5.72 -5.33
CA PRO A 62 -35.50 5.30 -6.72
C PRO A 62 -36.80 5.82 -7.36
N TYR A 63 -36.71 6.11 -8.66
CA TYR A 63 -37.80 6.57 -9.50
C TYR A 63 -38.54 5.38 -10.13
N PHE A 64 -39.85 5.29 -9.95
CA PHE A 64 -40.69 4.30 -10.63
C PHE A 64 -41.65 4.99 -11.60
N PRO A 65 -41.72 4.59 -12.88
CA PRO A 65 -42.76 5.05 -13.80
C PRO A 65 -44.10 4.34 -13.51
N LYS A 66 -45.20 5.03 -13.83
CA LYS A 66 -46.57 4.71 -13.38
C LYS A 66 -47.35 3.88 -14.41
N GLY A 67 -48.13 2.91 -13.93
CA GLY A 67 -49.19 2.14 -14.60
C GLY A 67 -49.24 0.74 -13.97
N THR A 68 -50.32 0.18 -13.43
CA THR A 68 -51.76 0.28 -13.67
C THR A 68 -52.53 0.06 -12.35
N HIS A 69 -53.82 0.39 -12.34
CA HIS A 69 -54.74 0.24 -11.21
C HIS A 69 -54.94 -1.23 -10.82
N TYR A 70 -54.71 -1.62 -9.56
CA TYR A 70 -55.50 -2.60 -8.81
C TYR A 70 -55.27 -2.44 -7.30
N SER A 71 -56.38 -2.47 -6.54
CA SER A 71 -56.58 -2.77 -5.11
C SER A 71 -55.50 -2.45 -4.05
N GLN A 72 -55.95 -1.76 -2.99
CA GLN A 72 -55.29 -1.66 -1.68
C GLN A 72 -54.65 -2.99 -1.22
N PRO A 73 -53.42 -3.00 -0.68
CA PRO A 73 -52.98 -4.11 0.16
C PRO A 73 -53.50 -3.90 1.58
N THR A 74 -54.35 -4.82 2.01
CA THR A 74 -54.66 -5.09 3.42
C THR A 74 -53.36 -5.36 4.17
N LEU A 75 -53.15 -4.67 5.30
CA LEU A 75 -52.08 -5.00 6.26
C LEU A 75 -52.22 -6.46 6.70
N MET A 76 -51.29 -7.31 6.30
CA MET A 76 -51.06 -8.62 6.92
C MET A 76 -49.65 -8.63 7.49
N SER A 77 -49.61 -8.96 8.79
CA SER A 77 -48.51 -9.36 9.66
C SER A 77 -47.06 -9.09 9.23
N GLN A 78 -46.36 -8.39 10.14
CA GLN A 78 -44.91 -8.27 10.22
C GLN A 78 -44.19 -9.61 9.99
N GLU A 79 -43.47 -9.73 8.88
CA GLU A 79 -42.23 -10.49 8.84
C GLU A 79 -41.08 -9.49 8.94
N THR A 80 -40.40 -9.50 10.08
CA THR A 80 -39.14 -8.78 10.26
C THR A 80 -38.06 -9.45 9.40
N LEU A 81 -37.81 -8.87 8.22
CA LEU A 81 -36.69 -9.24 7.38
C LEU A 81 -35.42 -8.61 7.98
N THR A 82 -34.64 -9.42 8.70
CA THR A 82 -33.34 -9.01 9.26
C THR A 82 -32.34 -8.91 8.11
N LEU A 83 -32.25 -7.75 7.46
CA LEU A 83 -31.15 -7.43 6.55
C LEU A 83 -29.89 -7.12 7.36
N GLN A 84 -29.22 -8.17 7.82
CA GLN A 84 -27.87 -8.10 8.33
C GLN A 84 -26.91 -8.35 7.16
N GLY A 85 -26.77 -7.34 6.30
CA GLY A 85 -25.84 -7.38 5.18
C GLY A 85 -25.26 -6.00 4.99
N THR A 86 -24.02 -5.79 5.43
CA THR A 86 -23.23 -4.66 4.93
C THR A 86 -22.92 -4.99 3.48
N VAL A 87 -23.80 -4.61 2.56
CA VAL A 87 -23.52 -4.72 1.13
C VAL A 87 -22.49 -3.64 0.82
N TYR A 88 -21.22 -3.95 1.01
CA TYR A 88 -20.14 -3.15 0.46
C TYR A 88 -20.17 -3.33 -1.05
N THR A 89 -20.96 -2.52 -1.75
CA THR A 89 -20.89 -2.55 -3.21
C THR A 89 -19.54 -1.97 -3.62
N PHE A 90 -18.76 -2.73 -4.39
CA PHE A 90 -17.48 -2.27 -4.94
C PHE A 90 -17.61 -0.91 -5.65
N HIS A 91 -18.78 -0.61 -6.22
CA HIS A 91 -19.13 0.67 -6.84
C HIS A 91 -19.12 1.89 -5.90
N GLU A 92 -19.21 1.68 -4.58
CA GLU A 92 -19.16 2.73 -3.55
C GLU A 92 -17.75 2.92 -2.95
N THR A 93 -16.79 2.06 -3.30
CA THR A 93 -15.41 2.22 -2.83
C THR A 93 -14.81 3.52 -3.37
N LYS A 94 -14.45 4.41 -2.43
CA LYS A 94 -13.98 5.77 -2.76
C LYS A 94 -12.51 5.80 -3.13
N ASN A 95 -11.73 4.87 -2.58
CA ASN A 95 -10.31 4.76 -2.83
C ASN A 95 -9.78 3.33 -2.61
N THR A 96 -8.59 3.06 -3.11
CA THR A 96 -7.93 1.74 -3.03
C THR A 96 -7.65 1.30 -1.59
N ASN A 97 -7.37 2.23 -0.66
CA ASN A 97 -7.23 1.90 0.77
C ASN A 97 -8.51 1.32 1.38
N SER A 98 -9.69 1.80 0.95
CA SER A 98 -10.96 1.26 1.43
C SER A 98 -11.16 -0.21 1.01
N ILE A 99 -10.57 -0.62 -0.13
CA ILE A 99 -10.58 -2.02 -0.56
C ILE A 99 -9.83 -2.90 0.42
N ILE A 100 -8.67 -2.45 0.92
CA ILE A 100 -7.90 -3.20 1.93
C ILE A 100 -8.72 -3.41 3.20
N THR A 101 -9.32 -2.34 3.72
CA THR A 101 -10.16 -2.43 4.93
C THR A 101 -11.33 -3.39 4.73
N SER A 102 -12.02 -3.30 3.59
CA SER A 102 -13.12 -4.20 3.23
C SER A 102 -12.63 -5.64 3.09
N TYR A 103 -11.49 -5.87 2.44
CA TYR A 103 -10.92 -7.20 2.23
C TYR A 103 -10.56 -7.86 3.56
N ILE A 104 -9.92 -7.14 4.48
CA ILE A 104 -9.54 -7.68 5.79
C ILE A 104 -10.77 -8.08 6.61
N ALA A 105 -11.84 -7.26 6.57
CA ALA A 105 -13.06 -7.47 7.34
C ALA A 105 -14.05 -8.48 6.71
N ALA A 106 -13.82 -8.88 5.46
CA ALA A 106 -14.73 -9.73 4.69
C ALA A 106 -14.68 -11.21 5.08
N ASP A 107 -15.81 -11.89 4.95
CA ASP A 107 -15.92 -13.35 4.98
C ASP A 107 -15.27 -13.98 3.73
N PRO A 108 -15.05 -15.31 3.69
CA PRO A 108 -14.36 -15.97 2.59
C PRO A 108 -14.98 -15.80 1.20
N GLU A 109 -16.32 -15.75 1.10
CA GLU A 109 -17.03 -15.60 -0.18
C GLU A 109 -16.82 -14.17 -0.70
N THR A 110 -17.06 -13.18 0.16
CA THR A 110 -16.81 -11.77 -0.16
C THR A 110 -15.34 -11.50 -0.50
N LYS A 111 -14.39 -12.18 0.15
CA LYS A 111 -12.96 -12.08 -0.19
C LYS A 111 -12.65 -12.59 -1.59
N SER A 112 -13.32 -13.65 -2.04
CA SER A 112 -13.17 -14.17 -3.40
C SER A 112 -13.63 -13.14 -4.43
N ASP A 113 -14.83 -12.58 -4.24
CA ASP A 113 -15.37 -11.54 -5.13
C ASP A 113 -14.48 -10.29 -5.16
N LEU A 114 -13.98 -9.86 -4.00
CA LEU A 114 -13.06 -8.74 -3.92
C LEU A 114 -11.74 -9.03 -4.60
N ARG A 115 -11.21 -10.26 -4.50
CA ARG A 115 -9.97 -10.68 -5.17
C ARG A 115 -10.10 -10.57 -6.68
N ASP A 116 -11.21 -11.01 -7.26
CA ASP A 116 -11.43 -10.91 -8.71
C ASP A 116 -11.40 -9.46 -9.19
N ARG A 117 -12.04 -8.56 -8.43
CA ARG A 117 -12.04 -7.13 -8.74
C ARG A 117 -10.69 -6.47 -8.52
N ILE A 118 -9.95 -6.89 -7.49
CA ILE A 118 -8.56 -6.45 -7.28
C ILE A 118 -7.70 -6.90 -8.46
N ASN A 119 -7.87 -8.12 -8.94
CA ASN A 119 -7.14 -8.62 -10.10
C ASN A 119 -7.47 -7.81 -11.36
N ASP A 120 -8.72 -7.40 -11.56
CA ASP A 120 -9.09 -6.48 -12.65
C ASP A 120 -8.36 -5.13 -12.55
N ILE A 121 -8.20 -4.57 -11.35
CA ILE A 121 -7.43 -3.33 -11.12
C ILE A 121 -5.97 -3.56 -11.51
N ILE A 122 -5.37 -4.65 -11.01
CA ILE A 122 -3.97 -4.99 -11.27
C ILE A 122 -3.73 -5.24 -12.77
N MET A 123 -4.66 -5.87 -13.47
CA MET A 123 -4.60 -6.12 -14.92
C MET A 123 -4.73 -4.85 -15.79
N LEU A 124 -5.18 -3.73 -15.24
CA LEU A 124 -5.18 -2.45 -15.96
C LEU A 124 -3.82 -1.76 -15.91
N PHE A 125 -2.92 -2.20 -15.03
CA PHE A 125 -1.62 -1.56 -14.84
C PHE A 125 -0.80 -1.49 -16.13
N ASP A 126 -0.57 -2.63 -16.80
CA ASP A 126 0.26 -2.71 -18.01
C ASP A 126 -0.33 -1.94 -19.22
N LYS A 127 -1.65 -1.83 -19.27
CA LYS A 127 -2.44 -1.09 -20.27
C LYS A 127 -2.51 0.41 -20.00
N SER A 128 -2.22 0.86 -18.78
CA SER A 128 -2.34 2.25 -18.38
C SER A 128 -1.08 3.06 -18.67
N PHE A 129 -1.23 4.39 -18.67
CA PHE A 129 -0.09 5.30 -18.58
C PHE A 129 0.52 5.17 -17.18
N ILE A 130 1.74 4.64 -17.10
CA ILE A 130 2.44 4.40 -15.84
C ILE A 130 2.90 5.74 -15.26
N SER A 131 2.18 6.19 -14.24
CA SER A 131 2.53 7.36 -13.44
C SER A 131 2.76 6.96 -11.98
N LEU A 132 3.30 7.87 -11.17
CA LEU A 132 3.49 7.65 -9.74
C LEU A 132 2.19 7.20 -9.06
N GLU A 133 1.07 7.85 -9.35
CA GLU A 133 -0.23 7.50 -8.74
C GLU A 133 -0.67 6.08 -9.10
N VAL A 134 -0.38 5.63 -10.31
CA VAL A 134 -0.72 4.28 -10.77
C VAL A 134 0.14 3.24 -10.06
N VAL A 135 1.45 3.49 -9.91
CA VAL A 135 2.34 2.59 -9.18
C VAL A 135 1.99 2.56 -7.68
N GLN A 136 1.68 3.71 -7.07
CA GLN A 136 1.22 3.81 -5.68
C GLN A 136 -0.04 3.00 -5.42
N GLU A 137 -0.98 3.01 -6.36
CA GLU A 137 -2.21 2.22 -6.26
C GLU A 137 -1.88 0.71 -6.16
N LEU A 138 -0.90 0.20 -6.90
CA LEU A 138 -0.43 -1.18 -6.77
C LEU A 138 0.33 -1.42 -5.46
N VAL A 139 1.19 -0.48 -5.03
CA VAL A 139 1.89 -0.56 -3.73
C VAL A 139 0.90 -0.68 -2.57
N ILE A 140 -0.20 0.06 -2.64
CA ILE A 140 -1.30 -0.03 -1.69
C ILE A 140 -1.92 -1.43 -1.73
N LEU A 141 -2.26 -1.96 -2.91
CA LEU A 141 -2.84 -3.30 -3.05
C LEU A 141 -1.91 -4.42 -2.55
N ALA A 142 -0.59 -4.24 -2.65
CA ALA A 142 0.39 -5.20 -2.13
C ALA A 142 0.31 -5.38 -0.60
N LYS A 143 -0.31 -4.46 0.13
CA LYS A 143 -0.51 -4.56 1.59
C LYS A 143 -1.68 -5.48 1.99
N ILE A 144 -2.42 -6.01 1.02
CA ILE A 144 -3.48 -6.98 1.29
C ILE A 144 -2.83 -8.29 1.73
N PRO A 145 -3.20 -8.88 2.89
CA PRO A 145 -2.63 -10.15 3.38
C PRO A 145 -3.20 -11.35 2.60
N ASP A 146 -3.04 -11.30 1.27
CA ASP A 146 -3.40 -12.34 0.33
C ASP A 146 -2.22 -12.56 -0.62
N ARG A 147 -1.63 -13.76 -0.52
CA ARG A 147 -0.47 -14.17 -1.33
C ARG A 147 -0.73 -14.03 -2.83
N SER A 148 -1.91 -14.40 -3.31
CA SER A 148 -2.23 -14.36 -4.75
C SER A 148 -2.27 -12.92 -5.27
N VAL A 149 -2.83 -12.00 -4.49
CA VAL A 149 -2.89 -10.57 -4.81
C VAL A 149 -1.47 -9.99 -4.84
N PHE A 150 -0.67 -10.27 -3.81
CA PHE A 150 0.71 -9.78 -3.73
C PHE A 150 1.55 -10.25 -4.93
N LEU A 151 1.52 -11.55 -5.24
CA LEU A 151 2.24 -12.10 -6.38
C LEU A 151 1.77 -11.47 -7.69
N HIS A 152 0.47 -11.29 -7.89
CA HIS A 152 -0.06 -10.66 -9.10
C HIS A 152 0.44 -9.21 -9.25
N VAL A 153 0.47 -8.43 -8.17
CA VAL A 153 1.06 -7.08 -8.17
C VAL A 153 2.52 -7.12 -8.64
N ILE A 154 3.35 -7.95 -8.01
CA ILE A 154 4.77 -8.05 -8.35
C ILE A 154 4.97 -8.52 -9.79
N THR A 155 4.20 -9.52 -10.25
CA THR A 155 4.26 -10.02 -11.63
C THR A 155 3.91 -8.95 -12.65
N GLN A 156 2.90 -8.10 -12.39
CA GLN A 156 2.56 -7.03 -13.33
C GLN A 156 3.58 -5.90 -13.34
N MET A 157 4.13 -5.52 -12.18
CA MET A 157 5.25 -4.59 -12.12
C MET A 157 6.46 -5.13 -12.90
N LEU A 158 6.77 -6.42 -12.75
CA LEU A 158 7.84 -7.09 -13.47
C LEU A 158 7.60 -7.14 -14.99
N LYS A 159 6.36 -7.39 -15.42
CA LYS A 159 6.00 -7.34 -16.85
C LYS A 159 6.30 -5.96 -17.44
N VAL A 160 5.84 -4.90 -16.78
CA VAL A 160 6.11 -3.52 -17.22
C VAL A 160 7.60 -3.21 -17.21
N LEU A 161 8.35 -3.70 -16.21
CA LEU A 161 9.80 -3.53 -16.14
C LEU A 161 10.53 -4.16 -17.34
N LYS A 162 10.08 -5.32 -17.81
CA LYS A 162 10.64 -6.02 -18.98
C LYS A 162 10.28 -5.31 -20.29
N GLU A 163 9.07 -4.79 -20.41
CA GLU A 163 8.56 -4.20 -21.66
C GLU A 163 8.92 -2.72 -21.81
N LYS A 164 9.12 -1.99 -20.70
CA LYS A 164 9.27 -0.53 -20.69
C LYS A 164 10.49 -0.10 -19.84
N PRO A 165 11.74 -0.30 -20.31
CA PRO A 165 12.97 0.02 -19.59
C PRO A 165 13.05 1.47 -19.08
N LEU A 166 12.49 2.42 -19.84
CA LEU A 166 12.46 3.84 -19.47
C LEU A 166 11.66 4.12 -18.19
N LEU A 167 10.77 3.21 -17.81
CA LEU A 167 9.96 3.29 -16.59
C LEU A 167 10.57 2.47 -15.44
N ALA A 168 11.76 1.90 -15.65
CA ALA A 168 12.39 1.03 -14.67
C ALA A 168 12.53 1.71 -13.30
N SER A 169 12.91 2.99 -13.26
CA SER A 169 13.07 3.71 -11.99
C SER A 169 11.79 3.69 -11.13
N ILE A 170 10.66 4.18 -11.65
CA ILE A 170 9.44 4.31 -10.84
C ILE A 170 8.82 2.96 -10.49
N VAL A 171 8.87 2.01 -11.42
CA VAL A 171 8.31 0.67 -11.24
C VAL A 171 9.15 -0.12 -10.23
N VAL A 172 10.48 -0.05 -10.29
CA VAL A 172 11.36 -0.76 -9.36
C VAL A 172 11.28 -0.14 -7.97
N GLN A 173 11.17 1.19 -7.85
CA GLN A 173 10.95 1.82 -6.56
C GLN A 173 9.63 1.39 -5.95
N GLY A 174 8.53 1.44 -6.71
CA GLY A 174 7.24 0.93 -6.26
C GLY A 174 7.31 -0.54 -5.84
N MET A 175 8.01 -1.37 -6.61
CA MET A 175 8.22 -2.77 -6.29
C MET A 175 9.02 -2.97 -5.00
N ALA A 176 10.09 -2.19 -4.79
CA ALA A 176 10.85 -2.22 -3.54
C ALA A 176 9.99 -1.80 -2.34
N VAL A 177 9.12 -0.80 -2.49
CA VAL A 177 8.17 -0.40 -1.45
C VAL A 177 7.14 -1.50 -1.19
N ALA A 178 6.59 -2.12 -2.24
CA ALA A 178 5.63 -3.21 -2.12
C ALA A 178 6.23 -4.39 -1.35
N ILE A 179 7.47 -4.78 -1.67
CA ILE A 179 8.19 -5.86 -0.98
C ILE A 179 8.47 -5.50 0.47
N ASN A 180 8.99 -4.30 0.75
CA ASN A 180 9.22 -3.83 2.13
C ASN A 180 7.93 -3.67 2.95
N SER A 181 6.78 -3.55 2.28
CA SER A 181 5.46 -3.45 2.91
C SER A 181 4.70 -4.78 2.91
N CYS A 182 5.36 -5.90 2.57
CA CYS A 182 4.71 -7.20 2.48
C CYS A 182 4.12 -7.58 3.85
N PRO A 183 2.83 -7.97 3.91
CA PRO A 183 2.23 -8.48 5.13
C PRO A 183 2.97 -9.73 5.63
N LYS A 184 3.28 -9.77 6.93
CA LYS A 184 4.05 -10.87 7.57
C LYS A 184 3.36 -12.24 7.45
N GLU A 185 2.07 -12.25 7.17
CA GLU A 185 1.26 -13.43 6.95
C GLU A 185 1.54 -14.12 5.61
N ILE A 186 2.18 -13.42 4.66
CA ILE A 186 2.55 -13.97 3.37
C ILE A 186 3.88 -14.71 3.51
N ASN A 187 3.87 -16.03 3.32
CA ASN A 187 5.11 -16.79 3.23
C ASN A 187 5.84 -16.46 1.90
N MET A 188 7.06 -15.95 2.03
CA MET A 188 7.93 -15.54 0.93
C MET A 188 8.84 -16.67 0.40
N ASP A 189 8.80 -17.88 0.97
CA ASP A 189 9.68 -19.01 0.58
C ASP A 189 9.62 -19.31 -0.93
N ASP A 190 8.45 -19.21 -1.55
CA ASP A 190 8.23 -19.49 -2.98
C ASP A 190 8.52 -18.29 -3.91
N MET A 191 8.92 -17.14 -3.38
CA MET A 191 9.16 -15.92 -4.16
C MET A 191 10.53 -15.88 -4.82
N GLN A 192 11.38 -16.86 -4.55
CA GLN A 192 12.74 -16.95 -5.10
C GLN A 192 12.75 -16.73 -6.61
N GLY A 193 11.92 -17.47 -7.36
CA GLY A 193 11.84 -17.33 -8.82
C GLY A 193 11.54 -15.90 -9.26
N THR A 194 10.61 -15.23 -8.59
CA THR A 194 10.22 -13.85 -8.90
C THR A 194 11.34 -12.85 -8.60
N TYR A 195 12.02 -12.97 -7.45
CA TYR A 195 13.18 -12.11 -7.14
C TYR A 195 14.29 -12.26 -8.17
N LEU A 196 14.60 -13.49 -8.58
CA LEU A 196 15.60 -13.76 -9.61
C LEU A 196 15.20 -13.13 -10.95
N GLU A 197 13.92 -13.19 -11.32
CA GLU A 197 13.44 -12.53 -12.54
C GLU A 197 13.52 -11.00 -12.45
N ILE A 198 13.23 -10.41 -11.28
CA ILE A 198 13.38 -8.96 -11.06
C ILE A 198 14.85 -8.56 -11.26
N LEU A 199 15.79 -9.27 -10.62
CA LEU A 199 17.22 -9.01 -10.74
C LEU A 199 17.72 -9.16 -12.17
N LYS A 200 17.27 -10.20 -12.90
CA LYS A 200 17.60 -10.38 -14.32
C LYS A 200 17.06 -9.24 -15.19
N SER A 201 15.83 -8.79 -14.93
CA SER A 201 15.20 -7.70 -15.68
C SER A 201 15.89 -6.37 -15.41
N LEU A 202 16.25 -6.13 -14.14
CA LEU A 202 17.05 -4.98 -13.74
C LEU A 202 18.42 -4.97 -14.41
N LYS A 203 19.13 -6.11 -14.40
CA LYS A 203 20.42 -6.26 -15.10
C LYS A 203 20.29 -5.91 -16.59
N GLY A 204 19.28 -6.44 -17.28
CA GLY A 204 19.05 -6.11 -18.69
C GLY A 204 18.78 -4.62 -18.90
N ASN A 205 18.01 -3.99 -18.00
CA ASN A 205 17.77 -2.54 -18.07
C ASN A 205 19.07 -1.74 -17.86
N PHE A 206 19.92 -2.13 -16.92
CA PHE A 206 21.23 -1.51 -16.69
C PHE A 206 22.16 -1.60 -17.90
N GLU A 207 22.15 -2.72 -18.63
CA GLU A 207 22.93 -2.89 -19.87
C GLU A 207 22.44 -1.97 -21.01
N THR A 208 21.18 -1.52 -20.96
CA THR A 208 20.60 -0.61 -21.97
C THR A 208 20.75 0.88 -21.64
N VAL A 209 21.09 1.24 -20.40
CA VAL A 209 21.31 2.63 -19.98
C VAL A 209 22.80 2.99 -20.20
N PRO A 210 23.12 4.01 -21.02
CA PRO A 210 24.51 4.44 -21.21
C PRO A 210 25.13 4.89 -19.88
N THR A 211 26.10 4.13 -19.38
CA THR A 211 26.76 4.36 -18.09
C THR A 211 27.56 5.67 -18.03
N GLU A 212 28.01 6.20 -19.17
CA GLU A 212 28.95 7.33 -19.21
C GLU A 212 28.31 8.72 -19.18
N LYS A 213 26.97 8.86 -19.27
CA LYS A 213 26.32 10.19 -19.38
C LYS A 213 24.96 10.34 -18.69
N ASN A 214 24.54 9.40 -17.85
CA ASN A 214 23.18 9.40 -17.33
C ASN A 214 23.08 9.12 -15.82
N ASP A 215 23.95 9.76 -15.03
CA ASP A 215 23.91 9.71 -13.56
C ASP A 215 22.50 9.96 -13.00
N TYR A 216 21.75 10.82 -13.68
CA TYR A 216 20.36 11.14 -13.41
C TYR A 216 19.39 9.94 -13.45
N GLN A 217 19.52 9.03 -14.43
CA GLN A 217 18.72 7.80 -14.46
C GLN A 217 19.32 6.70 -13.57
N LEU A 218 20.64 6.74 -13.37
CA LEU A 218 21.34 5.77 -12.55
C LEU A 218 20.99 5.91 -11.06
N VAL A 219 20.93 7.12 -10.51
CA VAL A 219 20.64 7.30 -9.07
C VAL A 219 19.30 6.67 -8.66
N PRO A 220 18.16 6.94 -9.31
CA PRO A 220 16.88 6.33 -8.94
C PRO A 220 16.86 4.81 -9.14
N LEU A 221 17.50 4.31 -10.20
CA LEU A 221 17.57 2.88 -10.50
C LEU A 221 18.46 2.13 -9.50
N MET A 222 19.60 2.73 -9.13
CA MET A 222 20.50 2.22 -8.10
C MET A 222 19.86 2.27 -6.73
N THR A 223 19.14 3.35 -6.39
CA THR A 223 18.37 3.45 -5.15
C THR A 223 17.35 2.33 -5.06
N ALA A 224 16.66 2.05 -6.17
CA ALA A 224 15.66 1.00 -6.24
C ALA A 224 16.29 -0.40 -6.13
N LEU A 225 17.43 -0.64 -6.81
CA LEU A 225 18.19 -1.89 -6.69
C LEU A 225 18.67 -2.11 -5.24
N THR A 226 19.27 -1.09 -4.63
CA THR A 226 19.75 -1.17 -3.24
C THR A 226 18.59 -1.44 -2.28
N ALA A 227 17.46 -0.76 -2.46
CA ALA A 227 16.26 -0.99 -1.66
C ALA A 227 15.73 -2.42 -1.82
N LEU A 228 15.67 -2.94 -3.05
CA LEU A 228 15.27 -4.30 -3.34
C LEU A 228 16.21 -5.33 -2.70
N LEU A 229 17.53 -5.16 -2.86
CA LEU A 229 18.51 -6.09 -2.30
C LEU A 229 18.49 -6.07 -0.77
N ASN A 230 18.36 -4.89 -0.15
CA ASN A 230 18.16 -4.80 1.30
C ASN A 230 16.87 -5.51 1.72
N ALA A 231 15.76 -5.31 0.99
CA ALA A 231 14.50 -6.01 1.25
C ALA A 231 14.69 -7.54 1.17
N MET A 232 15.43 -8.03 0.17
CA MET A 232 15.73 -9.46 0.04
C MET A 232 16.60 -10.00 1.18
N VAL A 233 17.52 -9.18 1.71
CA VAL A 233 18.31 -9.53 2.89
C VAL A 233 17.41 -9.61 4.14
N TRP A 234 16.50 -8.64 4.31
CA TRP A 234 15.58 -8.58 5.45
C TRP A 234 14.50 -9.66 5.44
N GLU A 235 13.93 -9.95 4.27
CA GLU A 235 12.95 -11.02 4.04
C GLU A 235 13.60 -12.40 3.88
N GLU A 236 14.93 -12.47 4.07
CA GLU A 236 15.71 -13.71 4.14
C GLU A 236 15.57 -14.62 2.91
N VAL A 237 15.40 -14.00 1.73
CA VAL A 237 15.14 -14.71 0.47
C VAL A 237 16.19 -15.80 0.23
N PRO A 238 15.78 -17.05 -0.10
CA PRO A 238 16.70 -18.15 -0.34
C PRO A 238 17.58 -17.89 -1.56
N GLY A 239 18.69 -18.66 -1.65
CA GLY A 239 19.89 -18.22 -2.32
C GLY A 239 19.80 -17.73 -3.76
N ILE A 240 20.75 -16.87 -4.15
CA ILE A 240 20.92 -16.35 -5.51
C ILE A 240 21.99 -17.17 -6.24
N ASP A 241 21.67 -17.58 -7.48
CA ASP A 241 22.62 -18.23 -8.40
C ASP A 241 23.88 -17.35 -8.60
N ARG A 242 25.03 -17.89 -8.19
CA ARG A 242 26.29 -17.15 -8.26
C ARG A 242 26.75 -16.84 -9.67
N VAL A 243 26.55 -17.78 -10.59
CA VAL A 243 27.10 -17.73 -11.95
C VAL A 243 26.28 -16.80 -12.82
N ASN A 244 24.95 -16.90 -12.72
CA ASN A 244 24.03 -16.25 -13.65
C ASN A 244 23.52 -14.90 -13.15
N ILE A 245 23.57 -14.63 -11.84
CA ILE A 245 22.99 -13.42 -11.25
C ILE A 245 24.03 -12.68 -10.39
N PHE A 246 24.64 -13.35 -9.41
CA PHE A 246 25.57 -12.69 -8.49
C PHE A 246 26.79 -12.10 -9.23
N ASN A 247 27.58 -12.93 -9.90
CA ASN A 247 28.80 -12.49 -10.57
C ASN A 247 28.53 -11.43 -11.63
N PRO A 248 27.51 -11.57 -12.50
CA PRO A 248 27.18 -10.52 -13.46
C PRO A 248 26.76 -9.20 -12.81
N LEU A 249 26.00 -9.23 -11.71
CA LEU A 249 25.64 -8.02 -10.97
C LEU A 249 26.86 -7.39 -10.29
N ILE A 250 27.72 -8.18 -9.64
CA ILE A 250 28.97 -7.67 -9.05
C ILE A 250 29.84 -7.03 -10.13
N ASN A 251 30.06 -7.70 -11.26
CA ASN A 251 30.83 -7.17 -12.38
C ASN A 251 30.22 -5.87 -12.93
N PHE A 252 28.89 -5.79 -13.02
CA PHE A 252 28.20 -4.56 -13.39
C PHE A 252 28.47 -3.44 -12.38
N LEU A 253 28.31 -3.73 -11.09
CA LEU A 253 28.54 -2.77 -10.00
C LEU A 253 30.02 -2.36 -9.87
N ASP A 254 30.97 -3.22 -10.24
CA ASP A 254 32.40 -2.91 -10.35
C ASP A 254 32.72 -2.07 -11.60
N GLY A 255 31.99 -2.31 -12.69
CA GLY A 255 32.13 -1.58 -13.95
C GLY A 255 31.44 -0.21 -13.98
N LEU A 256 30.63 0.13 -12.97
CA LEU A 256 29.98 1.44 -12.87
C LEU A 256 31.03 2.56 -12.70
N LYS A 257 31.19 3.36 -13.75
CA LYS A 257 31.96 4.60 -13.74
C LYS A 257 30.99 5.77 -13.65
N SER A 258 30.91 6.41 -12.48
CA SER A 258 30.10 7.60 -12.27
C SER A 258 30.92 8.65 -11.52
N ASN A 259 30.72 9.92 -11.89
CA ASN A 259 31.29 11.05 -11.16
C ASN A 259 30.39 11.45 -9.97
N ASP A 260 29.17 10.92 -9.89
CA ASP A 260 28.26 11.13 -8.77
C ASP A 260 28.63 10.18 -7.62
N THR A 261 29.10 10.77 -6.53
CA THR A 261 29.44 10.05 -5.29
C THR A 261 28.28 9.24 -4.73
N THR A 262 27.04 9.63 -5.03
CA THR A 262 25.81 8.91 -4.63
C THR A 262 25.70 7.59 -5.37
N VAL A 263 25.97 7.57 -6.68
CA VAL A 263 25.94 6.33 -7.48
C VAL A 263 27.02 5.37 -7.00
N VAL A 264 28.23 5.86 -6.76
CA VAL A 264 29.34 5.05 -6.22
C VAL A 264 28.98 4.46 -4.87
N PHE A 265 28.43 5.27 -3.97
CA PHE A 265 27.98 4.81 -2.66
C PHE A 265 26.86 3.75 -2.77
N LEU A 266 25.83 3.99 -3.58
CA LEU A 266 24.74 3.03 -3.80
C LEU A 266 25.24 1.72 -4.40
N ALA A 267 26.22 1.77 -5.30
CA ALA A 267 26.86 0.58 -5.85
C ALA A 267 27.58 -0.23 -4.77
N LEU A 268 28.30 0.43 -3.85
CA LEU A 268 28.91 -0.24 -2.70
C LEU A 268 27.87 -0.88 -1.80
N VAL A 269 26.79 -0.17 -1.45
CA VAL A 269 25.70 -0.73 -0.64
C VAL A 269 25.04 -1.91 -1.35
N ALA A 270 24.79 -1.81 -2.65
CA ALA A 270 24.22 -2.90 -3.44
C ALA A 270 25.15 -4.13 -3.45
N LYS A 271 26.47 -3.97 -3.63
CA LYS A 271 27.44 -5.07 -3.53
C LYS A 271 27.39 -5.75 -2.18
N GLN A 272 27.28 -4.97 -1.11
CA GLN A 272 27.21 -5.53 0.24
C GLN A 272 25.87 -6.21 0.55
N ALA A 273 24.76 -5.65 0.09
CA ALA A 273 23.47 -6.30 0.23
C ALA A 273 23.46 -7.62 -0.55
N LEU A 274 23.99 -7.61 -1.78
CA LEU A 274 24.09 -8.79 -2.62
C LEU A 274 24.98 -9.89 -2.02
N SER A 275 26.14 -9.53 -1.44
CA SER A 275 27.04 -10.48 -0.76
C SER A 275 26.41 -11.14 0.47
N ARG A 276 25.35 -10.55 1.02
CA ARG A 276 24.63 -11.06 2.18
C ARG A 276 23.39 -11.88 1.84
N ILE A 277 22.89 -11.82 0.60
CA ILE A 277 21.83 -12.73 0.17
C ILE A 277 22.43 -14.14 0.07
N GLY A 278 21.64 -15.15 0.43
CA GLY A 278 22.16 -16.51 0.62
C GLY A 278 22.77 -17.02 -0.67
N ASN A 279 23.74 -17.92 -0.56
CA ASN A 279 24.15 -18.72 -1.71
C ASN A 279 23.22 -19.95 -1.83
N ASP A 280 23.46 -20.80 -2.82
CA ASP A 280 22.96 -22.19 -2.96
C ASP A 280 23.40 -23.11 -1.79
N GLU A 281 23.40 -22.59 -0.57
CA GLU A 281 23.77 -23.22 0.68
C GLU A 281 22.67 -24.15 1.19
N SER A 282 23.06 -25.13 2.00
CA SER A 282 22.12 -26.08 2.57
C SER A 282 21.06 -25.38 3.41
N LEU A 283 19.86 -25.99 3.48
CA LEU A 283 18.74 -25.56 4.32
C LEU A 283 19.18 -25.26 5.77
N ALA A 284 20.20 -25.94 6.31
CA ALA A 284 20.73 -25.70 7.63
C ALA A 284 21.44 -24.33 7.77
N MET A 285 22.29 -23.93 6.82
CA MET A 285 22.99 -22.64 6.87
C MET A 285 22.02 -21.47 6.67
N SER A 286 21.03 -21.63 5.80
CA SER A 286 19.95 -20.66 5.67
C SER A 286 19.10 -20.58 6.93
N VAL A 287 18.72 -21.70 7.57
CA VAL A 287 18.01 -21.71 8.87
C VAL A 287 18.84 -21.08 9.99
N PHE A 288 20.16 -21.26 10.01
CA PHE A 288 21.04 -20.60 10.98
C PHE A 288 21.10 -19.09 10.77
N ARG A 289 21.11 -18.59 9.53
CA ARG A 289 21.02 -17.15 9.26
C ARG A 289 19.63 -16.58 9.64
N ARG A 290 18.57 -17.31 9.29
CA ARG A 290 17.15 -16.99 9.59
C ARG A 290 16.84 -16.95 11.08
N ALA A 291 17.47 -17.82 11.86
CA ALA A 291 17.38 -17.80 13.32
C ALA A 291 18.19 -16.64 13.94
N ARG A 292 19.24 -16.12 13.29
CA ARG A 292 20.27 -15.28 13.96
C ARG A 292 19.97 -13.78 13.96
N LEU A 293 19.29 -13.26 12.93
CA LEU A 293 18.75 -11.88 12.90
C LEU A 293 17.58 -11.70 13.88
N ALA A 294 16.72 -12.73 14.00
CA ALA A 294 15.54 -12.69 14.87
C ALA A 294 15.82 -13.05 16.35
N ILE A 295 16.79 -13.93 16.66
CA ILE A 295 16.95 -14.48 18.03
C ILE A 295 18.07 -13.80 18.85
N THR A 296 19.05 -13.11 18.24
CA THR A 296 20.28 -12.68 18.98
C THR A 296 20.43 -11.18 19.27
N ILE A 297 19.42 -10.37 18.96
CA ILE A 297 19.46 -8.91 19.19
C ILE A 297 18.69 -8.53 20.49
N THR A 298 17.99 -9.44 21.16
CA THR A 298 17.07 -9.06 22.27
C THR A 298 17.71 -8.88 23.65
N GLY A 299 18.78 -9.58 24.00
CA GLY A 299 19.40 -9.46 25.32
C GLY A 299 20.44 -8.34 25.40
N ASP A 300 21.55 -8.51 24.69
CA ASP A 300 22.72 -7.64 24.78
C ASP A 300 22.45 -6.23 24.25
N ILE A 301 21.74 -6.11 23.12
CA ILE A 301 21.40 -4.81 22.54
C ILE A 301 20.31 -4.11 23.36
N ALA A 302 19.30 -4.82 23.89
CA ALA A 302 18.32 -4.18 24.77
C ALA A 302 18.95 -3.73 26.10
N GLY A 303 19.87 -4.53 26.66
CA GLY A 303 20.68 -4.18 27.82
C GLY A 303 21.57 -2.96 27.54
N ALA A 304 22.23 -2.94 26.38
CA ALA A 304 23.04 -1.81 25.96
C ALA A 304 22.20 -0.55 25.73
N ILE A 305 21.05 -0.65 25.04
CA ILE A 305 20.12 0.48 24.80
C ILE A 305 19.63 1.07 26.13
N SER A 306 19.16 0.22 27.06
CA SER A 306 18.65 0.70 28.35
C SER A 306 19.71 1.39 29.20
N SER A 307 20.97 0.93 29.13
CA SER A 307 22.09 1.58 29.81
C SER A 307 22.61 2.82 29.08
N SER A 308 22.42 2.87 27.76
CA SER A 308 22.95 3.92 26.89
C SER A 308 24.46 4.16 27.03
N ASP A 309 25.17 3.14 27.51
CA ASP A 309 26.61 3.14 27.76
C ASP A 309 27.34 2.66 26.51
N PHE A 310 28.24 3.50 25.99
CA PHE A 310 29.00 3.18 24.79
C PHE A 310 29.80 1.89 24.94
N SER A 311 30.38 1.59 26.10
CA SER A 311 31.17 0.36 26.31
C SER A 311 30.33 -0.91 26.14
N LYS A 312 29.07 -0.85 26.56
CA LYS A 312 28.10 -1.95 26.38
C LYS A 312 27.62 -2.03 24.93
N LEU A 313 27.42 -0.90 24.28
CA LEU A 313 27.08 -0.85 22.85
C LEU A 313 28.22 -1.40 21.99
N GLU A 314 29.47 -1.09 22.34
CA GLU A 314 30.66 -1.59 21.66
C GLU A 314 30.82 -3.10 21.90
N SER A 315 30.66 -3.57 23.14
CA SER A 315 30.71 -5.01 23.45
C SER A 315 29.61 -5.79 22.72
N ALA A 316 28.37 -5.29 22.72
CA ALA A 316 27.27 -5.90 21.97
C ALA A 316 27.54 -5.87 20.46
N TYR A 317 28.19 -4.82 19.94
CA TYR A 317 28.60 -4.75 18.55
C TYR A 317 29.73 -5.75 18.22
N THR A 318 30.73 -5.92 19.07
CA THR A 318 31.78 -6.94 18.89
C THR A 318 31.19 -8.34 18.88
N ASN A 319 30.26 -8.63 19.79
CA ASN A 319 29.52 -9.89 19.79
C ASN A 319 28.74 -10.07 18.48
N PHE A 320 28.06 -9.01 18.02
CA PHE A 320 27.36 -9.00 16.74
C PHE A 320 28.28 -9.31 15.55
N ILE A 321 29.45 -8.66 15.43
CA ILE A 321 30.40 -8.98 14.34
C ILE A 321 30.93 -10.41 14.45
N ALA A 322 31.33 -10.85 15.65
CA ALA A 322 31.87 -12.19 15.86
C ALA A 322 30.85 -13.27 15.46
N MET A 323 29.56 -12.98 15.64
CA MET A 323 28.48 -13.85 15.19
C MET A 323 28.28 -13.85 13.68
N CYS A 324 28.63 -12.77 13.01
CA CYS A 324 28.41 -12.60 11.60
C CYS A 324 29.42 -13.39 10.73
N ASP A 325 30.55 -13.88 11.27
CA ASP A 325 31.57 -14.70 10.57
C ASP A 325 31.93 -14.19 9.15
N PHE A 326 32.07 -12.86 9.01
CA PHE A 326 32.32 -12.21 7.73
C PHE A 326 33.73 -11.62 7.65
N SER A 327 34.20 -11.44 6.40
CA SER A 327 35.47 -10.76 6.17
C SER A 327 35.40 -9.32 6.66
N VAL A 328 36.49 -8.87 7.30
CA VAL A 328 36.67 -7.53 7.89
C VAL A 328 36.63 -6.40 6.83
N GLN A 329 36.53 -6.74 5.55
CA GLN A 329 36.74 -5.80 4.46
C GLN A 329 35.68 -4.67 4.40
N TYR A 330 34.52 -4.82 5.06
CA TYR A 330 33.44 -3.83 5.04
C TYR A 330 32.69 -3.72 6.39
N GLU A 331 33.43 -3.61 7.50
CA GLU A 331 32.85 -3.46 8.85
C GLU A 331 31.85 -2.29 8.98
N TRP A 332 32.02 -1.21 8.22
CA TRP A 332 31.10 -0.06 8.22
C TRP A 332 29.65 -0.46 7.89
N TYR A 333 29.45 -1.42 6.98
CA TYR A 333 28.12 -1.88 6.59
C TYR A 333 27.50 -2.79 7.66
N LEU A 334 28.32 -3.51 8.45
CA LEU A 334 27.86 -4.18 9.67
C LEU A 334 27.49 -3.15 10.75
N GLY A 335 28.25 -2.07 10.88
CA GLY A 335 27.90 -0.95 11.75
C GLY A 335 26.52 -0.37 11.40
N LEU A 336 26.22 -0.21 10.11
CA LEU A 336 24.91 0.26 9.65
C LEU A 336 23.77 -0.70 10.01
N ALA A 337 23.95 -2.01 9.81
CA ALA A 337 22.95 -3.02 10.20
C ALA A 337 22.75 -3.07 11.72
N TYR A 338 23.81 -2.89 12.50
CA TYR A 338 23.74 -2.80 13.95
C TYR A 338 22.93 -1.56 14.40
N VAL A 339 23.18 -0.42 13.75
CA VAL A 339 22.41 0.81 13.93
C VAL A 339 20.92 0.61 13.61
N ASP A 340 20.59 -0.10 12.52
CA ASP A 340 19.20 -0.43 12.18
C ASP A 340 18.53 -1.22 13.32
N GLY A 341 19.21 -2.22 13.87
CA GLY A 341 18.71 -3.00 15.01
C GLY A 341 18.53 -2.17 16.30
N ILE A 342 19.34 -1.13 16.52
CA ILE A 342 19.13 -0.17 17.62
C ILE A 342 17.87 0.67 17.38
N LEU A 343 17.70 1.17 16.16
CA LEU A 343 16.60 2.06 15.76
C LEU A 343 15.25 1.34 15.77
N GLU A 344 15.19 0.09 15.32
CA GLU A 344 13.99 -0.76 15.39
C GLU A 344 13.48 -0.93 16.83
N ARG A 345 14.40 -0.89 17.81
CA ARG A 345 14.10 -0.97 19.24
C ARG A 345 13.83 0.39 19.89
N GLN A 346 13.66 1.43 19.08
CA GLN A 346 13.44 2.82 19.52
C GLN A 346 14.59 3.37 20.40
N GLY A 347 15.80 2.83 20.27
CA GLY A 347 16.97 3.23 21.04
C GLY A 347 17.65 4.49 20.50
N TRP A 348 16.93 5.62 20.37
CA TRP A 348 17.44 6.84 19.73
C TRP A 348 18.77 7.32 20.35
N PHE A 349 18.84 7.43 21.67
CA PHE A 349 20.05 7.89 22.35
C PHE A 349 21.23 6.91 22.18
N ALA A 350 20.95 5.60 22.20
CA ALA A 350 21.96 4.57 21.94
C ALA A 350 22.48 4.64 20.51
N PHE A 351 21.60 4.96 19.55
CA PHE A 351 21.97 5.22 18.16
C PHE A 351 22.93 6.41 18.06
N GLU A 352 22.58 7.56 18.66
CA GLU A 352 23.45 8.75 18.64
C GLU A 352 24.80 8.45 19.29
N THR A 353 24.77 7.78 20.45
CA THR A 353 25.96 7.40 21.20
C THR A 353 26.88 6.51 20.35
N PHE A 354 26.34 5.48 19.69
CA PHE A 354 27.12 4.59 18.85
C PHE A 354 27.71 5.32 17.64
N VAL A 355 26.93 6.14 16.92
CA VAL A 355 27.41 6.87 15.75
C VAL A 355 28.55 7.83 16.11
N LEU A 356 28.43 8.56 17.23
CA LEU A 356 29.41 9.57 17.65
C LEU A 356 30.70 8.98 18.23
N HIS A 357 30.63 7.80 18.85
CA HIS A 357 31.76 7.24 19.60
C HIS A 357 32.38 6.00 18.95
N SER A 358 31.68 5.33 18.02
CA SER A 358 32.22 4.16 17.33
C SER A 358 33.47 4.49 16.51
N LYS A 359 34.24 3.44 16.17
CA LYS A 359 35.36 3.53 15.23
C LYS A 359 34.94 4.05 13.83
N PHE A 360 33.64 4.05 13.51
CA PHE A 360 33.12 4.49 12.22
C PHE A 360 32.74 5.98 12.18
N LYS A 361 32.90 6.73 13.28
CA LYS A 361 32.54 8.16 13.35
C LYS A 361 33.24 9.06 12.31
N SER A 362 34.30 8.56 11.68
CA SER A 362 35.03 9.22 10.59
C SER A 362 34.99 8.44 9.28
N ASP A 363 34.33 7.28 9.24
CA ASP A 363 34.19 6.49 8.02
C ASP A 363 33.13 7.13 7.11
N VAL A 364 33.56 7.55 5.91
CA VAL A 364 32.71 8.28 4.98
C VAL A 364 31.48 7.47 4.56
N HIS A 365 31.64 6.17 4.28
CA HIS A 365 30.55 5.32 3.81
C HIS A 365 29.56 5.04 4.93
N PHE A 366 30.05 4.81 6.15
CA PHE A 366 29.19 4.71 7.33
C PHE A 366 28.35 5.98 7.48
N LEU A 367 28.97 7.15 7.53
CA LEU A 367 28.27 8.42 7.74
C LEU A 367 27.29 8.75 6.60
N GLN A 368 27.62 8.45 5.35
CA GLN A 368 26.67 8.55 4.23
C GLN A 368 25.45 7.64 4.43
N GLY A 369 25.67 6.40 4.87
CA GLY A 369 24.59 5.47 5.20
C GLY A 369 23.74 5.91 6.39
N ILE A 370 24.33 6.63 7.35
CA ILE A 370 23.62 7.28 8.45
C ILE A 370 22.74 8.43 7.92
N CYS A 371 23.24 9.29 7.04
CA CYS A 371 22.44 10.36 6.44
C CYS A 371 21.15 9.84 5.78
N LEU A 372 21.25 8.76 5.00
CA LEU A 372 20.07 8.17 4.35
C LEU A 372 19.06 7.59 5.34
N ARG A 373 19.52 6.92 6.40
CA ARG A 373 18.65 6.38 7.46
C ARG A 373 17.96 7.49 8.23
N LEU A 374 18.69 8.55 8.57
CA LEU A 374 18.13 9.71 9.24
C LEU A 374 17.08 10.41 8.37
N GLU A 375 17.31 10.50 7.06
CA GLU A 375 16.34 11.04 6.12
C GLU A 375 15.06 10.18 6.10
N GLN A 376 15.21 8.86 6.02
CA GLN A 376 14.09 7.92 6.10
C GLN A 376 13.32 8.05 7.42
N ILE A 377 14.02 8.13 8.55
CA ILE A 377 13.41 8.28 9.87
C ILE A 377 12.65 9.60 9.96
N ALA A 378 13.26 10.71 9.55
CA ALA A 378 12.62 12.02 9.52
C ALA A 378 11.42 12.04 8.56
N ALA A 379 11.45 11.31 7.44
CA ALA A 379 10.32 11.26 6.53
C ALA A 379 9.15 10.44 7.09
N THR A 380 9.43 9.36 7.84
CA THR A 380 8.43 8.35 8.22
C THR A 380 7.90 8.49 9.65
N GLN A 381 8.70 9.01 10.58
CA GLN A 381 8.34 9.20 11.98
C GLN A 381 7.74 10.59 12.25
N ARG A 382 6.93 10.73 13.31
CA ARG A 382 6.23 11.99 13.66
C ARG A 382 6.39 12.41 15.14
N ASN A 383 7.30 11.79 15.85
CA ASN A 383 7.54 11.99 17.29
C ASN A 383 8.91 12.64 17.52
N GLU A 384 9.41 12.65 18.75
CA GLU A 384 10.72 13.22 19.10
C GLU A 384 11.88 12.63 18.28
N ILE A 385 11.74 11.40 17.76
CA ILE A 385 12.71 10.75 16.87
C ILE A 385 12.83 11.50 15.54
N HIS A 386 11.73 12.07 15.01
CA HIS A 386 11.78 12.91 13.81
C HIS A 386 12.67 14.14 14.04
N ASP A 387 12.44 14.85 15.14
CA ASP A 387 13.19 16.07 15.46
C ASP A 387 14.65 15.77 15.78
N GLY A 388 14.90 14.65 16.46
CA GLY A 388 16.24 14.11 16.67
C GLY A 388 16.94 13.85 15.34
N ALA A 389 16.27 13.18 14.40
CA ALA A 389 16.85 12.85 13.10
C ALA A 389 17.19 14.08 12.26
N ILE A 390 16.32 15.09 12.24
CA ILE A 390 16.60 16.37 11.58
C ILE A 390 17.80 17.08 12.22
N LYS A 391 17.84 17.16 13.56
CA LYS A 391 18.98 17.80 14.26
C LYS A 391 20.29 17.08 13.99
N PHE A 392 20.28 15.75 13.99
CA PHE A 392 21.48 14.96 13.69
C PHE A 392 21.93 15.16 12.23
N LEU A 393 20.99 15.19 11.29
CA LEU A 393 21.28 15.53 9.88
C LEU A 393 21.87 16.93 9.73
N GLN A 394 21.36 17.93 10.46
CA GLN A 394 21.91 19.28 10.47
C GLN A 394 23.35 19.29 10.96
N ALA A 395 23.66 18.54 12.03
CA ALA A 395 25.03 18.38 12.50
C ALA A 395 25.95 17.78 11.42
N LEU A 396 25.50 16.71 10.74
CA LEU A 396 26.23 16.09 9.64
C LEU A 396 26.38 17.01 8.42
N ALA A 397 25.40 17.87 8.14
CA ALA A 397 25.46 18.87 7.08
C ALA A 397 26.48 20.00 7.35
N THR A 398 26.90 20.16 8.61
CA THR A 398 27.99 21.06 9.03
C THR A 398 29.32 20.34 9.25
N SER A 399 29.39 19.03 8.96
CA SER A 399 30.60 18.24 9.10
C SER A 399 31.74 18.75 8.20
N SER A 400 32.97 18.63 8.67
CA SER A 400 34.17 18.91 7.87
C SER A 400 34.42 17.88 6.75
N ILE A 401 33.66 16.78 6.73
CA ILE A 401 33.75 15.73 5.72
C ILE A 401 32.84 16.11 4.54
N GLU A 402 33.44 16.65 3.46
CA GLU A 402 32.74 17.18 2.29
C GLU A 402 31.69 16.22 1.70
N ILE A 403 32.03 14.94 1.58
CA ILE A 403 31.12 13.92 1.03
C ILE A 403 29.86 13.75 1.90
N VAL A 404 30.01 13.76 3.23
CA VAL A 404 28.90 13.64 4.18
C VAL A 404 28.01 14.88 4.12
N GLN A 405 28.61 16.07 4.03
CA GLN A 405 27.91 17.33 3.83
C GLN A 405 27.08 17.31 2.53
N LYS A 406 27.69 16.86 1.42
CA LYS A 406 27.03 16.73 0.11
C LYS A 406 25.87 15.72 0.12
N THR A 407 25.87 14.75 1.04
CA THR A 407 24.74 13.82 1.22
C THR A 407 23.66 14.39 2.15
N ALA A 408 24.04 15.03 3.26
CA ALA A 408 23.11 15.54 4.27
C ALA A 408 22.31 16.78 3.82
N GLN A 409 22.92 17.70 3.07
CA GLN A 409 22.25 18.93 2.62
C GLN A 409 21.06 18.67 1.67
N PRO A 410 21.18 17.83 0.62
CA PRO A 410 20.04 17.47 -0.20
C PRO A 410 18.92 16.77 0.59
N ALA A 411 19.27 15.93 1.56
CA ALA A 411 18.29 15.27 2.43
C ALA A 411 17.48 16.29 3.24
N LEU A 412 18.15 17.26 3.89
CA LEU A 412 17.48 18.33 4.62
C LEU A 412 16.58 19.18 3.72
N LYS A 413 17.05 19.49 2.50
CA LYS A 413 16.24 20.21 1.51
C LYS A 413 14.96 19.45 1.14
N ARG A 414 15.03 18.13 0.92
CA ARG A 414 13.86 17.28 0.64
C ARG A 414 12.89 17.21 1.81
N LEU A 415 13.40 17.26 3.04
CA LEU A 415 12.60 17.35 4.26
C LEU A 415 12.01 18.76 4.50
N GLY A 416 12.29 19.73 3.62
CA GLY A 416 11.81 21.11 3.76
C GLY A 416 12.51 21.90 4.87
N VAL A 417 13.73 21.49 5.25
CA VAL A 417 14.53 22.15 6.29
C VAL A 417 15.52 23.10 5.64
N ASP A 418 15.24 24.40 5.74
CA ASP A 418 16.16 25.44 5.26
C ASP A 418 17.41 25.51 6.15
N CYS A 419 18.55 25.12 5.60
CA CYS A 419 19.85 25.21 6.28
C CYS A 419 20.40 26.65 6.36
N GLY A 420 19.66 27.64 5.83
CA GLY A 420 20.15 29.00 5.55
C GLY A 420 19.59 30.14 6.41
N ALA A 421 18.70 29.88 7.37
CA ALA A 421 18.15 30.92 8.24
C ALA A 421 18.26 30.52 9.71
N GLY A 422 18.78 31.43 10.54
CA GLY A 422 18.93 31.24 11.98
C GLY A 422 17.62 30.90 12.71
N PRO A 423 17.69 30.63 14.02
CA PRO A 423 16.67 29.90 14.77
C PRO A 423 15.41 30.73 15.09
N HIS A 424 14.62 31.13 14.08
CA HIS A 424 13.36 31.87 14.26
C HIS A 424 12.26 31.54 13.23
N SER A 425 12.02 30.27 12.92
CA SER A 425 10.74 29.87 12.29
C SER A 425 10.17 28.65 13.02
N LYS A 426 9.08 28.85 13.76
CA LYS A 426 8.42 27.84 14.61
C LYS A 426 7.20 27.18 13.95
N ASP A 427 6.97 27.38 12.64
CA ASP A 427 5.71 26.97 11.98
C ASP A 427 5.84 25.84 10.94
N THR A 428 6.87 24.99 11.01
CA THR A 428 7.19 24.03 9.92
C THR A 428 6.31 22.75 9.91
N THR A 429 5.67 22.36 11.01
CA THR A 429 4.93 21.07 11.07
C THR A 429 3.58 21.05 10.33
N GLN A 430 3.00 22.20 9.97
CA GLN A 430 1.77 22.24 9.15
C GLN A 430 2.02 22.32 7.64
N HIS A 431 3.26 22.59 7.19
CA HIS A 431 3.55 22.74 5.76
C HIS A 431 3.71 21.41 5.04
N LEU A 432 4.21 20.34 5.70
CA LEU A 432 4.41 19.02 5.09
C LEU A 432 3.12 18.37 4.57
N LEU A 433 1.96 18.65 5.17
CA LEU A 433 0.67 18.11 4.70
C LEU A 433 0.00 19.00 3.62
N ARG A 434 0.33 20.30 3.59
CA ARG A 434 -0.22 21.23 2.58
C ARG A 434 0.57 21.20 1.28
N THR A 435 1.88 20.94 1.32
CA THR A 435 2.68 20.71 0.12
C THR A 435 2.51 19.32 -0.46
N THR A 436 2.16 18.26 0.30
CA THR A 436 1.90 16.94 -0.32
C THR A 436 0.54 16.84 -1.02
N SER A 437 -0.45 17.68 -0.67
CA SER A 437 -1.72 17.74 -1.41
C SER A 437 -1.73 18.78 -2.54
N ASN A 438 -0.83 19.78 -2.52
CA ASN A 438 -0.74 20.84 -3.52
C ASN A 438 0.60 20.91 -4.26
N SER A 439 1.52 19.96 -4.05
CA SER A 439 2.64 19.75 -4.97
C SER A 439 2.02 19.22 -6.24
N VAL A 440 1.67 20.17 -7.11
CA VAL A 440 1.59 19.95 -8.53
C VAL A 440 2.83 19.16 -8.87
N VAL A 441 2.64 17.86 -9.12
CA VAL A 441 3.61 17.01 -9.81
C VAL A 441 4.18 17.89 -10.91
N SER A 442 5.42 18.32 -10.74
CA SER A 442 6.21 19.02 -11.74
C SER A 442 6.36 18.04 -12.89
N GLN A 443 5.33 17.99 -13.74
CA GLN A 443 5.36 17.24 -14.97
C GLN A 443 6.56 17.73 -15.77
N GLY A 444 7.59 16.88 -15.89
CA GLY A 444 8.60 17.04 -16.93
C GLY A 444 10.05 17.29 -16.49
N ARG A 445 10.41 17.21 -15.21
CA ARG A 445 11.81 16.99 -14.81
C ARG A 445 11.85 15.82 -13.83
N GLY A 446 12.32 14.66 -14.28
CA GLY A 446 12.64 13.51 -13.41
C GLY A 446 13.73 13.75 -12.35
N ASP A 447 14.01 15.00 -11.96
CA ASP A 447 14.81 15.34 -10.77
C ASP A 447 14.04 14.91 -9.49
N ASP A 448 12.71 14.92 -9.56
CA ASP A 448 11.71 14.71 -8.51
C ASP A 448 11.32 13.28 -8.12
N MET A 449 12.12 12.22 -8.34
CA MET A 449 11.63 10.88 -7.97
C MET A 449 11.72 10.69 -6.43
N PRO A 450 10.59 10.50 -5.72
CA PRO A 450 10.62 10.37 -4.27
C PRO A 450 11.37 9.09 -3.88
N PRO A 451 12.24 9.14 -2.86
CA PRO A 451 12.93 7.94 -2.39
C PRO A 451 11.92 6.90 -1.90
N VAL A 452 12.30 5.62 -1.86
CA VAL A 452 11.39 4.51 -1.50
C VAL A 452 10.77 4.63 -0.10
N TRP A 453 11.40 5.39 0.80
CA TRP A 453 10.89 5.67 2.14
C TRP A 453 10.00 6.91 2.23
N ASP A 454 9.80 7.63 1.13
CA ASP A 454 8.94 8.80 1.12
C ASP A 454 7.48 8.42 1.44
N PRO A 455 6.81 9.12 2.37
CA PRO A 455 5.40 8.87 2.71
C PRO A 455 4.45 8.93 1.52
N ILE A 456 4.83 9.60 0.43
CA ILE A 456 4.04 9.68 -0.80
C ILE A 456 3.71 8.28 -1.33
N TRP A 457 4.60 7.29 -1.18
CA TRP A 457 4.34 5.89 -1.59
C TRP A 457 3.20 5.21 -0.84
N HIS A 458 2.80 5.79 0.30
CA HIS A 458 1.69 5.30 1.12
C HIS A 458 0.52 6.29 1.16
N ALA A 459 0.66 7.45 0.53
CA ALA A 459 -0.41 8.40 0.41
C ALA A 459 -1.51 7.82 -0.51
N THR A 460 -2.77 8.09 -0.18
CA THR A 460 -3.91 7.79 -1.06
C THR A 460 -3.96 8.80 -2.20
N SER A 461 -2.92 8.86 -3.03
CA SER A 461 -2.85 9.72 -4.20
C SER A 461 -3.37 8.95 -5.41
N GLY A 462 -4.69 9.03 -5.60
CA GLY A 462 -5.34 8.50 -6.80
C GLY A 462 -5.89 7.09 -6.64
N SER A 463 -7.01 6.85 -7.31
CA SER A 463 -7.59 5.52 -7.50
C SER A 463 -7.95 5.43 -8.97
N LYS A 464 -6.92 5.67 -9.81
CA LYS A 464 -7.06 5.82 -11.26
C LYS A 464 -7.46 4.48 -11.86
N LEU A 465 -6.79 3.40 -11.46
CA LEU A 465 -7.08 2.06 -11.91
C LEU A 465 -8.44 1.59 -11.36
N LEU A 466 -8.72 1.79 -10.08
CA LEU A 466 -10.04 1.50 -9.48
C LEU A 466 -11.17 2.21 -10.22
N LYS A 467 -11.04 3.52 -10.46
CA LYS A 467 -12.06 4.29 -11.21
C LYS A 467 -12.23 3.76 -12.62
N ALA A 468 -11.16 3.35 -13.28
CA ALA A 468 -11.24 2.74 -14.61
C ALA A 468 -11.98 1.40 -14.58
N VAL A 469 -11.72 0.53 -13.60
CA VAL A 469 -12.50 -0.72 -13.41
C VAL A 469 -13.98 -0.40 -13.16
N GLN A 470 -14.28 0.52 -12.23
CA GLN A 470 -15.66 0.92 -11.93
C GLN A 470 -16.40 1.49 -13.15
N GLN A 471 -15.70 2.27 -13.99
CA GLN A 471 -16.26 2.79 -15.24
C GLN A 471 -16.54 1.66 -16.24
N ASN A 472 -15.62 0.71 -16.38
CA ASN A 472 -15.79 -0.45 -17.26
C ASN A 472 -16.96 -1.34 -16.81
N GLU A 473 -17.11 -1.58 -15.51
CA GLU A 473 -18.24 -2.34 -14.96
C GLU A 473 -19.57 -1.62 -15.19
N ARG A 474 -19.63 -0.30 -14.95
CA ARG A 474 -20.84 0.50 -15.24
C ARG A 474 -21.20 0.46 -16.72
N ALA A 475 -20.20 0.50 -17.61
CA ALA A 475 -20.42 0.37 -19.04
C ALA A 475 -21.00 -1.02 -19.40
N LYS A 476 -20.47 -2.10 -18.81
CA LYS A 476 -21.01 -3.47 -18.99
C LYS A 476 -22.47 -3.59 -18.51
N LEU A 477 -22.78 -3.08 -17.32
CA LEU A 477 -24.15 -3.09 -16.78
C LEU A 477 -25.12 -2.31 -17.67
N ASN A 478 -24.71 -1.13 -18.14
CA ASN A 478 -25.52 -0.34 -19.07
C ASN A 478 -25.78 -1.10 -20.39
N LEU A 479 -24.77 -1.83 -20.91
CA LEU A 479 -24.92 -2.64 -22.12
C LEU A 479 -25.86 -3.83 -21.94
N GLU A 480 -25.92 -4.44 -20.75
CA GLU A 480 -26.86 -5.53 -20.44
C GLU A 480 -28.27 -5.05 -20.13
N GLU A 481 -28.42 -3.84 -19.58
CA GLU A 481 -29.72 -3.26 -19.26
C GLU A 481 -30.45 -2.75 -20.51
N ILE A 482 -29.73 -2.36 -21.56
CA ILE A 482 -30.31 -1.93 -22.84
C ILE A 482 -31.20 -3.03 -23.46
N PRO A 483 -30.76 -4.29 -23.64
CA PRO A 483 -31.61 -5.38 -24.10
C PRO A 483 -32.84 -5.63 -23.23
N ARG A 484 -32.68 -5.65 -21.89
CA ARG A 484 -33.82 -5.87 -20.97
C ARG A 484 -34.86 -4.76 -21.08
N ARG A 485 -34.42 -3.50 -21.20
CA ARG A 485 -35.32 -2.37 -21.42
C ARG A 485 -36.01 -2.46 -22.79
N LEU A 486 -35.29 -2.85 -23.83
CA LEU A 486 -35.85 -3.09 -25.16
C LEU A 486 -36.90 -4.21 -25.14
N ASP A 487 -36.67 -5.30 -24.42
CA ASP A 487 -37.63 -6.39 -24.30
C ASP A 487 -38.88 -5.98 -23.49
N GLY A 488 -38.71 -5.19 -22.43
CA GLY A 488 -39.83 -4.60 -21.70
C GLY A 488 -40.67 -3.65 -22.57
N ILE A 489 -40.02 -2.86 -23.44
CA ILE A 489 -40.70 -2.00 -24.42
C ILE A 489 -41.44 -2.86 -25.45
N LYS A 490 -40.82 -3.91 -25.99
CA LYS A 490 -41.47 -4.84 -26.93
C LYS A 490 -42.70 -5.50 -26.32
N GLN A 491 -42.61 -6.00 -25.08
CA GLN A 491 -43.74 -6.60 -24.38
C GLN A 491 -44.88 -5.60 -24.17
N SER A 492 -44.55 -4.35 -23.81
CA SER A 492 -45.54 -3.28 -23.66
C SER A 492 -46.23 -2.94 -24.99
N ILE A 493 -45.49 -2.88 -26.10
CA ILE A 493 -46.06 -2.65 -27.44
C ILE A 493 -47.00 -3.80 -27.84
N THR A 494 -46.60 -5.05 -27.61
CA THR A 494 -47.42 -6.23 -27.93
C THR A 494 -48.70 -6.27 -27.09
N SER A 495 -48.62 -5.97 -25.78
CA SER A 495 -49.78 -5.89 -24.89
C SER A 495 -50.76 -4.81 -25.34
N ASN A 496 -50.26 -3.59 -25.60
CA ASN A 496 -51.10 -2.48 -26.05
C ASN A 496 -51.73 -2.77 -27.43
N SER A 497 -51.01 -3.43 -28.33
CA SER A 497 -51.55 -3.86 -29.62
C SER A 497 -52.68 -4.89 -29.47
N ALA A 498 -52.52 -5.86 -28.55
CA ALA A 498 -53.56 -6.84 -28.25
C ALA A 498 -54.80 -6.19 -27.61
N GLU A 499 -54.61 -5.23 -26.70
CA GLU A 499 -55.70 -4.45 -26.09
C GLU A 499 -56.46 -3.62 -27.14
N VAL A 500 -55.75 -2.92 -28.02
CA VAL A 500 -56.37 -2.15 -29.11
C VAL A 500 -57.15 -3.06 -30.05
N LYS A 501 -56.58 -4.22 -30.43
CA LYS A 501 -57.25 -5.20 -31.28
C LYS A 501 -58.55 -5.71 -30.63
N SER A 502 -58.50 -6.07 -29.35
CA SER A 502 -59.68 -6.54 -28.60
C SER A 502 -60.76 -5.46 -28.49
N ALA A 503 -60.37 -4.19 -28.25
CA ALA A 503 -61.30 -3.07 -28.20
C ALA A 503 -62.01 -2.86 -29.55
N VAL A 504 -61.27 -2.91 -30.66
CA VAL A 504 -61.83 -2.79 -32.01
C VAL A 504 -62.82 -3.92 -32.32
N GLU A 505 -62.44 -5.17 -32.04
CA GLU A 505 -63.31 -6.33 -32.26
C GLU A 505 -64.60 -6.26 -31.42
N SER A 506 -64.51 -5.82 -30.16
CA SER A 506 -65.67 -5.63 -29.30
C SER A 506 -66.60 -4.50 -29.77
N GLY A 507 -66.05 -3.41 -30.31
CA GLY A 507 -66.81 -2.29 -30.87
C GLY A 507 -67.61 -2.69 -32.11
N PHE A 508 -67.00 -3.47 -33.01
CA PHE A 508 -67.70 -4.01 -34.19
C PHE A 508 -68.82 -5.00 -33.81
N ALA A 509 -68.60 -5.84 -32.80
CA ALA A 509 -69.63 -6.76 -32.32
C ALA A 509 -70.84 -6.01 -31.72
N GLN A 510 -70.62 -4.91 -31.00
CA GLN A 510 -71.72 -4.09 -30.46
C GLN A 510 -72.49 -3.35 -31.55
N GLN A 511 -71.82 -2.81 -32.57
CA GLN A 511 -72.51 -2.16 -33.70
C GLN A 511 -73.29 -3.15 -34.56
N GLY A 512 -72.77 -4.36 -34.78
CA GLY A 512 -73.49 -5.40 -35.52
C GLY A 512 -74.74 -5.94 -34.80
N ALA A 513 -74.83 -5.81 -33.48
CA ALA A 513 -76.01 -6.19 -32.70
C ALA A 513 -77.09 -5.09 -32.62
N GLN A 514 -76.78 -3.87 -33.08
CA GLN A 514 -77.72 -2.74 -33.12
C GLN A 514 -78.32 -2.48 -34.51
N LEU A 515 -77.85 -3.23 -35.52
CA LEU A 515 -78.41 -3.30 -36.87
C LEU A 515 -79.25 -4.58 -37.00
#